data_AF-A0AA89NI29-F1
#
_entry.id   AF-A0AA89NI29-F1
#
_cell.length_a   1.000
_cell.length_b   1.000
_cell.length_c   1.000
_cell.angle_alpha   90.00
_cell.angle_beta   90.00
_cell.angle_gamma   90.00
#
_symmetry.space_group_name_H-M   'P 1'
#
loop_
_entity.id
_entity.type
_entity.pdbx_description
1 polymer ?
#
loop_
_entity_poly.entity_id
_entity_poly.type
_entity_poly.pdbx_seq_one_letter_code
_entity_poly.pdbx_strand_id
1 'polypeptide(L)' 'METIEGDGIYLEHTDAKIVRGDRIIIGPGCNIDLVEYHTSFHQDEKATVKAKRRS' A
#
# COMPACT_ATOMS: atom_id res chain seq x y z
N MET A 1 -8.63 6.28 -7.12
CA MET A 1 -7.49 7.21 -6.98
C MET A 1 -6.31 6.62 -7.75
N GLU A 2 -5.49 7.42 -8.44
CA GLU A 2 -4.37 6.84 -9.20
C GLU A 2 -3.19 6.52 -8.29
N THR A 3 -2.68 7.49 -7.53
CA THR A 3 -1.51 7.31 -6.66
C THR A 3 -1.72 7.94 -5.29
N ILE A 4 -1.26 7.26 -4.23
CA ILE A 4 -1.17 7.77 -2.86
C ILE A 4 0.31 7.82 -2.46
N GLU A 5 0.79 8.97 -1.97
CA GLU A 5 2.19 9.16 -1.56
C GLU A 5 2.31 9.76 -0.15
N GLY A 6 3.34 9.36 0.59
CA GLY A 6 3.64 9.89 1.92
C GLY A 6 4.64 9.05 2.70
N ASP A 7 5.25 9.59 3.75
CA ASP A 7 6.29 8.89 4.52
C ASP A 7 5.73 7.76 5.38
N GLY A 8 4.59 7.99 6.05
CA GLY A 8 3.86 6.99 6.84
C GLY A 8 2.45 6.83 6.31
N ILE A 9 2.13 5.67 5.77
CA ILE A 9 0.84 5.41 5.12
C ILE A 9 0.10 4.30 5.85
N TYR A 10 -1.16 4.58 6.21
CA TYR A 10 -2.14 3.60 6.67
C TYR A 10 -3.39 3.72 5.81
N LEU A 11 -3.83 2.62 5.20
CA LEU A 11 -5.04 2.59 4.35
C LEU A 11 -5.93 1.42 4.73
N GLU A 12 -7.24 1.63 4.64
CA GLU A 12 -8.29 0.59 4.72
C GLU A 12 -9.35 0.89 3.67
N HIS A 13 -10.06 -0.13 3.19
CA HIS A 13 -11.20 0.02 2.27
C HIS A 13 -10.92 0.95 1.08
N THR A 14 -9.72 0.85 0.50
CA THR A 14 -9.23 1.78 -0.53
C THR A 14 -8.85 1.04 -1.81
N ASP A 15 -9.35 1.53 -2.95
CA ASP A 15 -8.89 1.17 -4.29
C ASP A 15 -7.88 2.20 -4.83
N ALA A 16 -6.65 1.75 -5.10
CA ALA A 16 -5.58 2.58 -5.64
C ALA A 16 -4.73 1.82 -6.66
N LYS A 17 -4.23 2.50 -7.71
CA LYS A 17 -3.25 1.87 -8.61
C LYS A 17 -1.89 1.78 -7.92
N ILE A 18 -1.41 2.88 -7.33
CA ILE A 18 -0.07 2.93 -6.74
C ILE A 18 -0.12 3.52 -5.33
N VAL A 19 0.58 2.91 -4.39
CA VAL A 19 0.88 3.49 -3.07
C VAL A 19 2.38 3.51 -2.86
N ARG A 20 2.94 4.69 -2.58
CA ARG A 20 4.38 4.89 -2.40
C ARG A 20 4.69 5.59 -1.08
N GLY A 21 5.62 5.06 -0.31
CA GLY A 21 6.01 5.66 0.96
C GLY A 21 7.24 5.03 1.60
N ASP A 22 7.58 5.47 2.80
CA ASP A 22 8.69 4.88 3.57
C ASP A 22 8.20 3.69 4.42
N ARG A 23 7.14 3.90 5.20
CA ARG A 23 6.49 2.88 6.03
C ARG A 23 5.02 2.77 5.63
N ILE A 24 4.62 1.61 5.14
CA ILE A 24 3.28 1.38 4.61
C ILE A 24 2.59 0.24 5.37
N ILE A 25 1.35 0.50 5.78
CA ILE A 25 0.43 -0.48 6.34
C ILE A 25 -0.84 -0.48 5.49
N ILE A 26 -1.12 -1.61 4.84
CA ILE A 26 -2.34 -1.84 4.08
C ILE A 26 -3.26 -2.72 4.91
N GLY A 27 -4.31 -2.11 5.45
CA GLY A 27 -5.36 -2.75 6.23
C GLY A 27 -6.47 -3.37 5.35
N PRO A 28 -7.49 -3.98 6.00
CA PRO A 28 -8.50 -4.79 5.32
C PRO A 28 -9.30 -4.02 4.27
N GLY A 29 -9.78 -4.76 3.26
CA GLY A 29 -10.64 -4.21 2.21
C GLY A 29 -9.93 -3.33 1.19
N CYS A 30 -8.60 -3.24 1.24
CA CYS A 30 -7.82 -2.57 0.19
C CYS A 30 -7.64 -3.45 -1.04
N ASN A 31 -7.59 -2.80 -2.20
CA ASN A 31 -7.27 -3.41 -3.48
C ASN A 31 -6.30 -2.50 -4.23
N ILE A 32 -5.03 -2.91 -4.26
CA ILE A 32 -3.91 -2.08 -4.72
C ILE A 32 -3.10 -2.80 -5.79
N ASP A 33 -2.85 -2.13 -6.92
CA ASP A 33 -2.05 -2.75 -8.00
C ASP A 33 -0.55 -2.81 -7.63
N LEU A 34 0.03 -1.73 -7.10
CA LEU A 34 1.43 -1.67 -6.72
C LEU A 34 1.67 -0.92 -5.40
N VAL A 35 2.44 -1.54 -4.51
CA VAL A 35 2.99 -0.89 -3.32
C VAL A 35 4.51 -0.73 -3.45
N GLU A 36 5.02 0.49 -3.30
CA GLU A 36 6.45 0.81 -3.30
C GLU A 36 6.86 1.36 -1.93
N TYR A 37 7.80 0.68 -1.26
CA TYR A 37 8.22 1.03 0.10
C TYR A 37 9.73 1.02 0.28
N HIS A 38 10.27 1.82 1.20
CA HIS A 38 11.71 1.82 1.53
C HIS A 38 12.00 1.07 2.84
N THR A 39 11.42 1.52 3.95
CA THR A 39 11.67 0.96 5.28
C THR A 39 10.84 -0.29 5.58
N SER A 40 9.51 -0.20 5.54
CA SER A 40 8.65 -1.33 5.95
C SER A 40 7.32 -1.39 5.20
N PHE A 41 6.82 -2.61 5.04
CA PHE A 41 5.53 -2.91 4.46
C PHE A 41 4.82 -3.98 5.28
N HIS A 42 3.59 -3.69 5.69
CA HIS A 42 2.68 -4.64 6.31
C HIS A 42 1.38 -4.70 5.51
N GLN A 43 0.85 -5.90 5.36
CA GLN A 43 -0.37 -6.18 4.62
C GLN A 43 -1.27 -7.06 5.48
N ASP A 44 -2.50 -6.63 5.69
CA ASP A 44 -3.56 -7.45 6.28
C ASP A 44 -3.96 -8.57 5.30
N GLU A 45 -4.28 -9.75 5.83
CA GLU A 45 -4.66 -10.92 5.03
C GLU A 45 -5.91 -10.68 4.16
N LYS A 46 -6.77 -9.72 4.53
CA LYS A 46 -7.97 -9.33 3.80
C LYS A 46 -7.74 -8.19 2.81
N ALA A 47 -6.49 -7.78 2.61
CA ALA A 47 -6.10 -6.84 1.56
C ALA A 47 -5.59 -7.55 0.32
N THR A 48 -5.97 -7.06 -0.86
CA THR A 48 -5.43 -7.50 -2.15
C THR A 48 -4.35 -6.52 -2.60
N VAL A 49 -3.11 -7.00 -2.71
CA VAL A 49 -1.99 -6.25 -3.29
C VAL A 49 -1.39 -7.08 -4.42
N LYS A 50 -1.45 -6.59 -5.67
CA LYS A 50 -1.00 -7.37 -6.83
C LYS A 50 0.52 -7.43 -6.94
N ALA A 51 1.20 -6.33 -6.64
CA ALA A 51 2.66 -6.26 -6.66
C ALA A 51 3.20 -5.40 -5.52
N LYS A 52 4.40 -5.75 -5.06
CA LYS A 52 5.13 -4.99 -4.04
C LYS A 52 6.61 -4.89 -4.42
N ARG A 53 7.17 -3.68 -4.31
CA ARG A 53 8.58 -3.39 -4.61
C ARG A 53 9.22 -2.65 -3.45
N ARG A 54 10.40 -3.11 -3.05
CA ARG A 54 11.25 -2.36 -2.12
C ARG A 54 12.24 -1.50 -2.90
N SER A 55 12.35 -0.22 -2.54
CA SER A 55 13.30 0.75 -3.08
C SER A 55 14.49 0.95 -2.15
#